data_AF-A0A5J5EHD9-F1
#
_entry.id   AF-A0A5J5EHD9-F1
#
_cell.length_a   1.000
_cell.length_b   1.000
_cell.length_c   1.000
_cell.angle_alpha   90.00
_cell.angle_beta   90.00
_cell.angle_gamma   90.00
#
_symmetry.space_group_name_H-M   'P 1'
#
loop_
_entity.id
_entity.type
_entity.pdbx_description
1 polymer ?
#
loop_
_entity_poly.entity_id
_entity_poly.type
_entity_poly.pdbx_seq_one_letter_code
_entity_poly.pdbx_strand_id
1 'polypeptide(L)' 'VKFRDAVGRKFSFPFELCRTWSGMEELIKQAFLHVDVIGPHVIEGHYDLHGPDGEIILPQVWESVIEP' A
#
# COMPACT_ATOMS: atom_id res chain seq x y z
N VAL A 1 -7.09 6.55 5.66
CA VAL A 1 -7.02 5.52 4.58
C VAL A 1 -7.14 4.10 5.12
N LYS A 2 -8.07 3.31 4.57
CA LYS A 2 -8.25 1.88 4.91
C LYS A 2 -7.46 1.04 3.91
N PHE A 3 -6.51 0.25 4.40
CA PHE A 3 -5.69 -0.63 3.57
C PHE A 3 -5.96 -2.09 3.90
N ARG A 4 -6.08 -2.93 2.86
CA ARG A 4 -6.14 -4.38 2.98
C ARG A 4 -5.00 -4.96 2.17
N ASP A 5 -4.25 -5.87 2.77
CA ASP A 5 -3.15 -6.53 2.11
C ASP A 5 -3.55 -7.87 1.45
N ALA A 6 -2.59 -8.48 0.75
CA ALA A 6 -2.80 -9.74 0.03
C ALA A 6 -3.09 -10.96 0.95
N VAL A 7 -2.81 -10.86 2.26
CA VAL A 7 -3.10 -11.91 3.25
C VAL A 7 -4.35 -11.62 4.08
N GLY A 8 -5.10 -10.57 3.73
CA GLY A 8 -6.39 -10.24 4.33
C GLY A 8 -6.33 -9.43 5.63
N ARG A 9 -5.14 -8.98 6.07
CA ARG A 9 -5.00 -8.08 7.21
C ARG A 9 -5.52 -6.69 6.83
N LYS A 10 -6.08 -6.00 7.82
CA LYS A 10 -6.67 -4.66 7.64
C LYS A 10 -5.89 -3.66 8.48
N PHE A 11 -5.52 -2.55 7.85
CA PHE A 11 -4.81 -1.45 8.47
C PHE A 11 -5.61 -0.17 8.29
N SER A 12 -5.44 0.75 9.24
CA SER A 12 -5.94 2.12 9.14
C SER A 12 -4.75 3.05 9.20
N PHE A 13 -4.32 3.54 8.04
CA PHE A 13 -3.19 4.46 7.96
C PHE A 13 -3.68 5.91 8.13
N PRO A 14 -3.02 6.71 8.98
CA PRO A 14 -3.22 8.16 9.02
C PRO A 14 -2.92 8.75 7.65
N PHE A 15 -3.85 9.57 7.14
CA PHE A 15 -3.72 10.16 5.79
C PHE A 15 -2.39 10.89 5.61
N GLU A 16 -1.95 11.66 6.60
CA GLU A 16 -0.68 12.39 6.56
C GLU A 16 0.55 11.51 6.32
N LEU A 17 0.50 10.23 6.72
CA LEU A 17 1.61 9.29 6.53
C LEU A 17 1.57 8.58 5.17
N CYS A 18 0.42 8.57 4.50
CA CYS A 18 0.25 7.89 3.21
C CYS A 18 -0.20 8.83 2.08
N ARG A 19 -0.24 10.15 2.28
CA ARG A 19 -0.66 11.12 1.25
C ARG A 19 0.31 11.25 0.07
N THR A 20 1.51 10.68 0.18
CA THR A 20 2.49 10.56 -0.90
C THR A 20 2.75 9.09 -1.19
N TRP A 21 3.17 8.76 -2.43
CA TRP A 21 3.50 7.39 -2.80
C TRP A 21 4.60 6.83 -1.89
N SER A 22 5.66 7.61 -1.66
CA SER A 22 6.77 7.19 -0.80
C SER A 22 6.33 6.88 0.63
N GLY A 23 5.40 7.66 1.20
CA GLY A 23 4.86 7.39 2.53
C GLY A 23 4.00 6.12 2.55
N MET A 24 3.15 5.94 1.54
CA MET A 24 2.35 4.71 1.39
C MET A 24 3.24 3.47 1.20
N GLU A 25 4.26 3.55 0.36
CA GLU A 25 5.20 2.47 0.09
C GLU A 25 5.95 2.05 1.36
N GLU A 26 6.39 2.99 2.18
CA GLU A 26 7.05 2.69 3.46
C GLU A 26 6.10 1.95 4.40
N LEU A 27 4.84 2.40 4.52
CA LEU A 27 3.83 1.73 5.35
C LEU A 27 3.53 0.31 4.85
N ILE A 28 3.49 0.10 3.54
CA ILE A 28 3.35 -1.23 2.93
C ILE A 28 4.56 -2.10 3.30
N LYS A 29 5.79 -1.61 3.11
CA LYS A 29 7.02 -2.34 3.47
C LYS A 29 7.01 -2.76 4.94
N GLN A 30 6.65 -1.84 5.84
CA GLN A 30 6.54 -2.13 7.29
C GLN A 30 5.46 -3.18 7.60
N ALA A 31 4.31 -3.14 6.91
CA ALA A 31 3.26 -4.14 7.10
C ALA A 31 3.72 -5.56 6.72
N PHE A 32 4.71 -5.68 5.84
CA PHE A 32 5.19 -6.96 5.30
C PHE A 32 6.54 -7.44 5.86
N LEU A 33 7.14 -6.72 6.81
CA LEU A 33 8.45 -7.03 7.40
C LEU A 33 8.55 -8.45 7.98
N HIS A 34 7.46 -9.01 8.49
CA HIS A 34 7.40 -10.34 9.12
C HIS A 34 6.51 -11.33 8.36
N VAL A 35 6.34 -11.14 7.04
CA VAL A 35 5.56 -12.04 6.20
C VAL A 35 6.53 -12.85 5.33
N ASP A 36 6.87 -14.06 5.76
CA ASP A 36 8.00 -14.83 5.23
C ASP A 36 7.94 -15.09 3.71
N VAL A 37 6.78 -15.44 3.17
CA VAL A 37 6.68 -15.90 1.77
C VAL A 37 6.64 -14.74 0.77
N ILE A 38 5.82 -13.73 1.04
CA ILE A 38 5.57 -12.63 0.09
C ILE A 38 6.21 -11.31 0.50
N GLY A 39 6.70 -11.19 1.74
CA GLY A 39 7.36 -9.99 2.25
C GLY A 39 8.56 -9.53 1.41
N PRO A 40 9.50 -10.42 1.01
CA PRO A 40 10.62 -10.05 0.16
C PRO A 40 10.18 -9.42 -1.17
N HIS A 41 9.16 -9.99 -1.82
CA HIS A 41 8.60 -9.46 -3.06
C HIS A 41 7.97 -8.07 -2.86
N VAL A 42 7.26 -7.87 -1.75
CA VAL A 42 6.67 -6.57 -1.42
C VAL A 42 7.74 -5.52 -1.15
N ILE A 43 8.83 -5.88 -0.46
CA ILE A 43 9.96 -4.97 -0.22
C ILE A 43 10.62 -4.53 -1.52
N GLU A 44 10.69 -5.42 -2.52
CA GLU A 44 11.19 -5.15 -3.87
C GLU A 44 10.21 -4.37 -4.75
N GLY A 45 8.99 -4.09 -4.30
CA GLY A 45 7.98 -3.37 -5.08
C GLY A 45 7.19 -4.25 -6.05
N HIS A 46 7.24 -5.57 -5.90
CA HIS A 46 6.53 -6.52 -6.77
C HIS A 46 5.06 -6.71 -6.34
N TYR A 47 4.27 -5.65 -6.44
CA TYR A 47 2.84 -5.67 -6.14
C TYR A 47 2.09 -4.56 -6.89
N ASP A 48 0.78 -4.76 -7.08
CA ASP A 48 -0.14 -3.73 -7.55
C ASP A 48 -0.97 -3.21 -6.38
N LEU A 49 -1.30 -1.92 -6.39
CA LEU A 49 -2.33 -1.37 -5.52
C LEU A 49 -3.66 -1.37 -6.24
N HIS A 50 -4.70 -1.88 -5.59
CA HIS A 50 -6.06 -1.83 -6.11
C HIS A 50 -6.84 -0.74 -5.39
N GLY A 51 -7.53 0.09 -6.17
CA GLY A 51 -8.50 1.05 -5.67
C GLY A 51 -9.79 0.39 -5.19
N PRO A 52 -10.72 1.19 -4.63
CA PRO A 52 -11.99 0.69 -4.12
C PRO A 52 -12.84 -0.05 -5.15
N ASP A 53 -12.71 0.29 -6.43
CA ASP A 53 -13.47 -0.31 -7.54
C ASP A 53 -12.69 -1.44 -8.25
N GLY A 54 -11.50 -1.77 -7.76
CA GLY A 54 -10.66 -2.87 -8.26
C GLY A 54 -9.71 -2.48 -9.40
N GLU A 55 -9.62 -1.20 -9.74
CA GLU A 55 -8.66 -0.65 -10.68
C GLU A 55 -7.24 -0.65 -10.10
N ILE A 56 -6.23 -0.83 -10.96
CA ILE A 56 -4.82 -0.74 -10.55
C ILE A 56 -4.43 0.74 -10.44
N ILE A 57 -3.91 1.13 -9.29
CA ILE A 57 -3.35 2.46 -9.02
C ILE A 57 -1.84 2.40 -9.24
N LEU A 58 -1.36 3.22 -10.18
CA LEU A 58 0.08 3.36 -10.42
C LEU A 58 0.71 4.32 -9.40
N PRO A 59 1.97 4.08 -8.98
CA PRO A 59 2.70 4.98 -8.10
C PRO A 59 2.69 6.45 -8.55
N GLN A 60 2.78 6.69 -9.86
CA GLN A 60 2.89 8.02 -10.45
C GLN A 60 1.61 8.87 -10.33
N VAL A 61 0.46 8.24 -10.09
CA VAL A 61 -0.83 8.93 -9.99
C VAL A 61 -1.39 8.91 -8.57
N TRP A 62 -0.66 8.33 -7.61
CA TRP A 62 -1.10 8.13 -6.24
C TRP A 62 -1.63 9.42 -5.60
N GLU A 63 -0.85 10.49 -5.63
CA GLU A 63 -1.21 11.79 -5.03
C GLU A 63 -2.47 12.42 -5.64
N SER A 64 -2.84 12.02 -6.86
CA SER A 64 -4.04 12.53 -7.55
C SER A 64 -5.31 11.74 -7.22
N VAL A 65 -5.18 10.52 -6.69
CA VAL A 65 -6.31 9.63 -6.42
C VAL A 65 -6.55 9.40 -4.92
N ILE A 66 -5.55 9.66 -4.08
CA ILE A 66 -5.64 9.43 -2.64
C ILE A 66 -6.45 10.53 -1.94
N GLU A 67 -7.36 10.12 -1.08
CA GLU A 67 -8.24 11.01 -0.30
C GLU A 67 -8.24 10.61 1.20
N PRO A 68 -8.52 11.54 2.12
CA PRO A 68 -8.57 11.28 3.57
C PRO A 68 -9.48 10.13 4.04
#